data_AF-A0A5B9ECA3-F1
#
_entry.id   AF-A0A5B9ECA3-F1
#
_cell.length_a   1.000
_cell.length_b   1.000
_cell.length_c   1.000
_cell.angle_alpha   90.00
_cell.angle_beta   90.00
_cell.angle_gamma   90.00
#
_symmetry.space_group_name_H-M   'P 1'
#
loop_
_entity.id
_entity.type
_entity.pdbx_description
1 polymer ?
#
loop_
_entity_poly.entity_id
_entity_poly.type
_entity_poly.pdbx_seq_one_letter_code
_entity_poly.pdbx_strand_id
1 'polypeptide(L)'
;MRADNRITALALIFLSGAVGHAEPRRHLVSPSEAERAVLEKKLDPALMPTGASHRNIDPKQIFKLVGPHDTEELTLAAVDFDVPNPNAGVTRHTCGIYVVPARGAAYFLDGSLDEAIPVQCRKVVSIRLVSKDAESAEIMFVGEASLASHSWRQEYFLRRAEDGSYKLTADYKDAH
;
A
#
# COMPACT_ATOMS: atom_id res chain seq x y z
N MET A 1 29.51 59.04 39.90
CA MET A 1 28.37 58.90 38.97
C MET A 1 28.81 58.02 37.81
N ARG A 2 28.38 56.76 37.77
CA ARG A 2 28.56 55.83 36.64
C ARG A 2 27.19 55.23 36.38
N ALA A 3 26.67 55.40 35.17
CA ALA A 3 25.38 54.87 34.74
C ALA A 3 25.61 53.46 34.16
N ASP A 4 25.01 52.46 34.78
CA ASP A 4 24.97 51.09 34.28
C ASP A 4 23.84 50.95 33.26
N ASN A 5 24.21 50.88 31.97
CA ASN A 5 23.31 50.51 30.88
C ASN A 5 23.07 48.99 30.91
N ARG A 6 21.96 48.55 31.50
CA ARG A 6 21.47 47.17 31.34
C ARG A 6 20.48 47.11 30.17
N ILE A 7 20.99 46.61 29.05
CA ILE A 7 20.22 46.24 27.86
C ILE A 7 19.20 45.17 28.27
N THR A 8 17.92 45.50 28.17
CA THR A 8 16.81 44.57 28.42
C THR A 8 16.58 43.78 27.13
N ALA A 9 17.01 42.51 27.10
CA ALA A 9 16.75 41.62 25.98
C ALA A 9 15.30 41.13 26.04
N LEU A 10 14.50 41.55 25.05
CA LEU A 10 13.13 41.10 24.84
C LEU A 10 13.17 39.67 24.26
N ALA A 11 12.78 38.67 25.04
CA ALA A 11 12.65 37.30 24.57
C ALA A 11 11.29 37.13 23.85
N LEU A 12 11.30 37.11 22.52
CA LEU A 12 10.16 36.64 21.73
C LEU A 12 10.02 35.12 21.93
N ILE A 13 8.97 34.72 22.65
CA ILE A 13 8.54 33.32 22.73
C ILE A 13 7.79 33.00 21.43
N PHE A 14 8.44 32.31 20.50
CA PHE A 14 7.77 31.66 19.39
C PHE A 14 7.02 30.43 19.93
N LEU A 15 5.71 30.55 20.13
CA LEU A 15 4.80 29.43 20.27
C LEU A 15 4.63 28.78 18.89
N SER A 16 5.61 27.99 18.46
CA SER A 16 5.41 27.02 17.40
C SER A 16 4.51 25.91 17.94
N GLY A 17 3.23 25.98 17.59
CA GLY A 17 2.31 24.87 17.74
C GLY A 17 2.86 23.67 16.99
N ALA A 18 3.46 22.72 17.71
CA ALA A 18 3.74 21.40 17.20
C ALA A 18 2.39 20.71 16.98
N VAL A 19 1.80 20.91 15.79
CA VAL A 19 0.82 19.96 15.27
C VAL A 19 1.59 18.66 15.09
N GLY A 20 1.53 17.81 16.10
CA GLY A 20 2.14 16.48 16.09
C GLY A 20 1.57 15.72 14.91
N HIS A 21 2.28 15.74 13.78
CA HIS A 21 2.07 14.79 12.71
C HIS A 21 2.40 13.43 13.32
N ALA A 22 1.36 12.65 13.63
CA ALA A 22 1.54 11.26 14.00
C ALA A 22 2.40 10.61 12.91
N GLU A 23 3.55 10.05 13.29
CA GLU A 23 4.50 9.49 12.34
C GLU A 23 3.80 8.43 11.47
N PRO A 24 3.75 8.60 10.13
CA PRO A 24 3.09 7.65 9.23
C PRO A 24 3.61 6.21 9.39
N ARG A 25 4.83 6.04 9.88
CA ARG A 25 5.46 4.72 10.08
C ARG A 25 4.83 3.87 11.19
N ARG A 26 4.03 4.45 12.11
CA ARG A 26 3.44 3.69 13.22
C ARG A 26 2.23 2.87 12.82
N HIS A 27 1.61 3.20 11.69
CA HIS A 27 0.32 2.63 11.31
C HIS A 27 0.43 1.46 10.35
N LEU A 28 1.58 1.25 9.71
CA LEU A 28 1.80 0.12 8.82
C LEU A 28 2.83 -0.82 9.47
N VAL A 29 2.36 -1.93 10.02
CA VAL A 29 3.17 -2.84 10.82
C VAL A 29 3.12 -4.25 10.26
N SER A 30 4.18 -5.03 10.47
CA SER A 30 4.16 -6.46 10.12
C SER A 30 3.27 -7.22 11.10
N PRO A 31 2.36 -8.10 10.62
CA PRO A 31 1.59 -8.97 11.50
C PRO A 31 2.50 -9.99 12.19
N SER A 32 2.09 -10.41 13.38
CA SER A 32 2.69 -11.52 14.11
C SER A 32 2.53 -12.84 13.35
N GLU A 33 3.27 -13.88 13.76
CA GLU A 33 3.15 -15.22 13.18
C GLU A 33 1.75 -15.82 13.34
N ALA A 34 1.13 -15.64 14.50
CA ALA A 34 -0.23 -16.12 14.74
C ALA A 34 -1.26 -15.39 13.85
N GLU A 35 -1.12 -14.07 13.71
CA GLU A 35 -1.99 -13.27 12.82
C GLU A 35 -1.82 -13.69 11.36
N ARG A 36 -0.58 -13.98 10.91
CA ARG A 36 -0.32 -14.50 9.55
C ARG A 36 -0.99 -15.84 9.31
N ALA A 37 -0.90 -16.78 10.26
CA ALA A 37 -1.57 -18.08 10.12
C ALA A 37 -3.11 -17.96 10.04
N VAL A 38 -3.69 -16.96 10.70
CA VAL A 38 -5.12 -16.65 10.57
C VAL A 38 -5.42 -15.99 9.22
N LEU A 39 -4.57 -15.06 8.80
CA LEU A 39 -4.69 -14.37 7.51
C LEU A 39 -4.69 -15.36 6.34
N GLU A 40 -3.76 -16.30 6.30
CA GLU A 40 -3.63 -17.27 5.21
C GLU A 40 -4.94 -18.03 4.93
N LYS A 41 -5.75 -18.30 5.98
CA LYS A 41 -7.07 -18.93 5.84
C LYS A 41 -8.10 -18.03 5.14
N LYS A 42 -7.91 -16.71 5.18
CA LYS A 42 -8.75 -15.71 4.51
C LYS A 42 -8.29 -15.42 3.07
N LEU A 43 -7.08 -15.85 2.67
CA LEU A 43 -6.53 -15.61 1.34
C LEU A 43 -7.05 -16.65 0.34
N ASP A 44 -8.35 -16.61 0.09
CA ASP A 44 -9.05 -17.55 -0.78
C ASP A 44 -8.59 -17.40 -2.25
N PRO A 45 -7.99 -18.43 -2.87
CA PRO A 45 -7.63 -18.40 -4.28
C PRO A 45 -8.81 -18.14 -5.22
N ALA A 46 -10.05 -18.39 -4.82
CA ALA A 46 -11.23 -18.12 -5.63
C ALA A 46 -11.48 -16.61 -5.86
N LEU A 47 -10.83 -15.74 -5.08
CA LEU A 47 -10.89 -14.28 -5.27
C LEU A 47 -9.98 -13.80 -6.42
N MET A 48 -9.04 -14.63 -6.89
CA MET A 48 -8.08 -14.28 -7.95
C MET A 48 -8.67 -14.51 -9.35
N PRO A 49 -8.05 -13.95 -10.40
CA PRO A 49 -8.43 -14.24 -11.77
C PRO A 49 -8.51 -15.75 -12.06
N THR A 50 -9.51 -16.16 -12.83
CA THR A 50 -9.73 -17.56 -13.20
C THR A 50 -8.46 -18.16 -13.83
N GLY A 51 -8.04 -19.32 -13.32
CA GLY A 51 -6.83 -20.01 -13.77
C GLY A 51 -5.54 -19.52 -13.11
N ALA A 52 -5.62 -18.62 -12.12
CA ALA A 52 -4.45 -18.20 -11.35
C ALA A 52 -3.72 -19.40 -10.71
N SER A 53 -2.39 -19.43 -10.86
CA SER A 53 -1.50 -20.50 -10.38
C SER A 53 -0.19 -19.92 -9.86
N HIS A 54 0.70 -20.78 -9.34
CA HIS A 54 1.99 -20.40 -8.75
C HIS A 54 1.92 -19.20 -7.80
N ARG A 55 0.87 -19.17 -6.97
CA ARG A 55 0.60 -18.10 -6.00
C ARG A 55 1.73 -18.05 -4.97
N ASN A 56 2.47 -16.95 -4.97
CA ASN A 56 3.56 -16.72 -4.04
C ASN A 56 3.30 -15.46 -3.22
N ILE A 57 3.21 -15.63 -1.90
CA ILE A 57 3.01 -14.55 -0.94
C ILE A 57 4.27 -14.46 -0.10
N ASP A 58 5.04 -13.38 -0.25
CA ASP A 58 6.19 -13.13 0.62
C ASP A 58 5.68 -12.66 2.00
N PRO A 59 5.93 -13.40 3.10
CA PRO A 59 5.48 -13.00 4.42
C PRO A 59 6.03 -11.66 4.88
N LYS A 60 7.14 -11.18 4.29
CA LYS A 60 7.72 -9.85 4.54
C LYS A 60 6.96 -8.72 3.85
N GLN A 61 6.08 -9.05 2.91
CA GLN A 61 5.23 -8.13 2.18
C GLN A 61 3.76 -8.19 2.63
N ILE A 62 3.54 -8.70 3.85
CA ILE A 62 2.26 -8.65 4.53
C ILE A 62 2.31 -7.52 5.55
N PHE A 63 1.33 -6.63 5.49
CA PHE A 63 1.27 -5.46 6.37
C PHE A 63 -0.13 -5.27 6.93
N LYS A 64 -0.20 -5.04 8.23
CA LYS A 64 -1.40 -4.63 8.94
C LYS A 64 -1.44 -3.11 9.01
N LEU A 65 -2.55 -2.52 8.59
CA LEU A 65 -2.88 -1.13 8.80
C LEU A 65 -3.62 -0.98 10.13
N VAL A 66 -3.02 -0.22 11.03
CA VAL A 66 -3.52 0.07 12.36
C VAL A 66 -4.11 1.48 12.39
N GLY A 67 -5.36 1.56 12.83
CA GLY A 67 -6.13 2.78 13.01
C GLY A 67 -5.84 3.54 14.29
N PRO A 68 -6.60 4.63 14.52
CA PRO A 68 -6.59 5.31 15.80
C PRO A 68 -6.84 4.31 16.95
N HIS A 69 -6.15 4.50 18.07
CA HIS A 69 -6.27 3.64 19.26
C HIS A 69 -5.89 2.17 19.06
N ASP A 70 -4.92 1.89 18.18
CA ASP A 70 -4.38 0.55 17.94
C ASP A 70 -5.41 -0.48 17.41
N THR A 71 -6.49 0.01 16.79
CA THR A 71 -7.52 -0.84 16.19
C THR A 71 -7.06 -1.34 14.81
N GLU A 72 -7.23 -2.62 14.51
CA GLU A 72 -6.97 -3.11 13.15
C GLU A 72 -8.01 -2.55 12.19
N GLU A 73 -7.55 -1.93 11.09
CA GLU A 73 -8.41 -1.49 9.99
C GLU A 73 -8.44 -2.56 8.90
N LEU A 74 -7.27 -2.98 8.44
CA LEU A 74 -7.10 -4.01 7.43
C LEU A 74 -5.72 -4.65 7.49
N THR A 75 -5.59 -5.78 6.80
CA THR A 75 -4.32 -6.40 6.46
C THR A 75 -4.19 -6.53 4.94
N LEU A 76 -3.02 -6.18 4.41
CA LEU A 76 -2.64 -6.30 3.01
C LEU A 76 -1.66 -7.47 2.85
N ALA A 77 -1.88 -8.28 1.81
CA ALA A 77 -0.91 -9.28 1.39
C ALA A 77 -0.68 -9.15 -0.12
N ALA A 78 0.55 -8.77 -0.50
CA ALA A 78 0.98 -8.86 -1.89
C ALA A 78 1.12 -10.31 -2.33
N VAL A 79 0.75 -10.59 -3.57
CA VAL A 79 0.91 -11.90 -4.18
C VAL A 79 1.43 -11.74 -5.60
N ASP A 80 2.45 -12.53 -5.91
CA ASP A 80 2.90 -12.77 -7.28
C ASP A 80 2.26 -14.08 -7.77
N PHE A 81 1.76 -14.12 -9.00
CA PHE A 81 1.03 -15.27 -9.52
C PHE A 81 1.05 -15.33 -11.04
N ASP A 82 0.66 -16.49 -11.55
CA ASP A 82 0.59 -16.78 -12.98
C ASP A 82 -0.86 -16.86 -13.44
N VAL A 83 -1.21 -16.21 -14.55
CA VAL A 83 -2.55 -16.29 -15.15
C VAL A 83 -2.46 -16.70 -16.63
N PRO A 84 -3.30 -17.60 -17.13
CA PRO A 84 -3.32 -17.94 -18.56
C PRO A 84 -3.67 -16.72 -19.42
N ASN A 85 -2.91 -16.46 -20.48
CA ASN A 85 -3.29 -15.50 -21.51
C ASN A 85 -4.07 -16.23 -22.61
N PRO A 86 -5.40 -16.05 -22.70
CA PRO A 86 -6.23 -16.78 -23.66
C PRO A 86 -5.88 -16.45 -25.12
N ASN A 87 -5.29 -15.29 -25.39
CA ASN A 87 -5.00 -14.83 -26.76
C ASN A 87 -3.63 -15.28 -27.28
N ALA A 88 -2.73 -15.69 -26.38
CA ALA A 88 -1.33 -15.98 -26.73
C ALA A 88 -0.89 -17.41 -26.40
N GLY A 89 -1.73 -18.21 -25.75
CA GLY A 89 -1.40 -19.59 -25.36
C GLY A 89 -0.22 -19.69 -24.38
N VAL A 90 0.14 -18.58 -23.74
CA VAL A 90 1.24 -18.48 -22.78
C VAL A 90 0.72 -17.99 -21.43
N THR A 91 1.41 -18.39 -20.37
CA THR A 91 1.15 -17.90 -19.01
C THR A 91 1.75 -16.51 -18.84
N ARG A 92 0.96 -15.57 -18.32
CA ARG A 92 1.40 -14.24 -17.90
C ARG A 92 1.78 -14.28 -16.43
N HIS A 93 3.01 -13.92 -16.10
CA HIS A 93 3.40 -13.67 -14.71
C HIS A 93 2.94 -12.28 -14.29
N THR A 94 2.23 -12.18 -13.16
CA THR A 94 1.72 -10.91 -12.67
C THR A 94 1.65 -10.78 -11.14
N CYS A 95 1.16 -9.65 -10.64
CA CYS A 95 1.07 -9.37 -9.21
C CYS A 95 -0.28 -8.75 -8.85
N GLY A 96 -0.67 -8.84 -7.58
CA GLY A 96 -1.84 -8.17 -7.03
C GLY A 96 -1.79 -8.10 -5.51
N ILE A 97 -2.86 -7.58 -4.92
CA ILE A 97 -2.99 -7.40 -3.47
C ILE A 97 -4.30 -8.01 -2.98
N TYR A 98 -4.21 -8.85 -1.95
CA TYR A 98 -5.34 -9.14 -1.09
C TYR A 98 -5.55 -7.99 -0.12
N VAL A 99 -6.79 -7.52 -0.05
CA VAL A 99 -7.24 -6.61 1.00
C VAL A 99 -8.14 -7.39 1.94
N VAL A 100 -7.74 -7.47 3.19
CA VAL A 100 -8.47 -8.19 4.25
C VAL A 100 -8.90 -7.19 5.30
N PRO A 101 -10.12 -6.65 5.22
CA PRO A 101 -10.65 -5.78 6.25
C PRO A 101 -10.71 -6.48 7.62
N ALA A 102 -10.57 -5.71 8.70
CA ALA A 102 -10.75 -6.24 10.06
C ALA A 102 -12.15 -6.84 10.27
N ARG A 103 -13.15 -6.31 9.55
CA ARG A 103 -14.53 -6.82 9.52
C ARG A 103 -15.00 -6.94 8.08
N GLY A 104 -15.57 -8.10 7.74
CA GLY A 104 -16.09 -8.38 6.41
C GLY A 104 -15.29 -9.44 5.65
N ALA A 105 -15.59 -9.57 4.36
CA ALA A 105 -14.92 -10.52 3.47
C ALA A 105 -13.62 -9.92 2.91
N ALA A 106 -12.64 -10.80 2.70
CA ALA A 106 -11.46 -10.45 1.90
C ALA A 106 -11.85 -10.28 0.43
N TYR A 107 -11.07 -9.49 -0.29
CA TYR A 107 -11.17 -9.37 -1.74
C TYR A 107 -9.79 -9.14 -2.34
N PHE A 108 -9.72 -9.24 -3.66
CA PHE A 108 -8.47 -9.20 -4.42
C PHE A 108 -8.50 -8.05 -5.42
N LEU A 109 -7.39 -7.33 -5.52
CA LEU A 109 -7.19 -6.26 -6.49
C LEU A 109 -6.04 -6.66 -7.41
N ASP A 110 -6.36 -6.82 -8.70
CA ASP A 110 -5.37 -7.12 -9.74
C ASP A 110 -4.50 -5.88 -10.00
N GLY A 111 -3.19 -6.07 -10.09
CA GLY A 111 -2.23 -5.03 -10.45
C GLY A 111 -2.18 -4.70 -11.94
N SER A 112 -2.85 -5.47 -12.82
CA SER A 112 -3.06 -5.07 -14.22
C SER A 112 -4.20 -4.05 -14.29
N LEU A 113 -3.84 -2.78 -14.19
CA LEU A 113 -4.78 -1.68 -13.98
C LEU A 113 -5.38 -1.06 -15.24
N ASP A 114 -5.00 -1.52 -16.43
CA ASP A 114 -5.58 -0.98 -17.65
C ASP A 114 -5.58 -2.03 -18.77
N GLU A 115 -6.74 -2.23 -19.39
CA GLU A 115 -6.86 -3.03 -20.61
C GLU A 115 -6.36 -2.25 -21.84
N ALA A 116 -6.33 -0.91 -21.78
CA ALA A 116 -5.91 -0.05 -22.88
C ALA A 116 -4.38 0.03 -23.01
N ILE A 117 -3.64 -0.04 -21.90
CA ILE A 117 -2.18 -0.09 -21.89
C ILE A 117 -1.76 -1.38 -21.17
N PRO A 118 -1.12 -2.35 -21.86
CA PRO A 118 -0.83 -3.67 -21.30
C PRO A 118 0.35 -3.63 -20.32
N VAL A 119 0.27 -2.78 -19.29
CA VAL A 119 1.22 -2.72 -18.18
C VAL A 119 1.00 -3.94 -17.30
N GLN A 120 2.01 -4.79 -17.22
CA GLN A 120 1.98 -5.97 -16.38
C GLN A 120 2.85 -5.71 -15.15
N CYS A 121 2.27 -5.67 -13.96
CA CYS A 121 3.05 -5.79 -12.73
C CYS A 121 3.57 -7.22 -12.65
N ARG A 122 4.90 -7.43 -12.63
CA ARG A 122 5.54 -8.74 -12.49
C ARG A 122 5.79 -9.14 -11.04
N LYS A 123 6.12 -8.17 -10.20
CA LYS A 123 6.48 -8.42 -8.80
C LYS A 123 6.21 -7.21 -7.93
N VAL A 124 5.77 -7.41 -6.70
CA VAL A 124 5.78 -6.34 -5.69
C VAL A 124 7.18 -6.16 -5.11
N VAL A 125 7.69 -4.92 -5.17
CA VAL A 125 9.04 -4.56 -4.70
C VAL A 125 8.99 -3.95 -3.30
N SER A 126 7.97 -3.13 -3.02
CA SER A 126 7.80 -2.51 -1.71
C SER A 126 6.37 -2.05 -1.48
N ILE A 127 5.99 -1.94 -0.20
CA ILE A 127 4.73 -1.34 0.24
C ILE A 127 5.07 -0.32 1.33
N ARG A 128 4.49 0.88 1.26
CA ARG A 128 4.71 1.97 2.22
C ARG A 128 3.44 2.77 2.45
N LEU A 129 3.25 3.27 3.67
CA LEU A 129 2.22 4.25 3.96
C LEU A 129 2.69 5.63 3.50
N VAL A 130 1.92 6.29 2.64
CA VAL A 130 2.24 7.62 2.10
C VAL A 130 1.70 8.69 3.01
N SER A 131 0.41 8.61 3.30
CA SER A 131 -0.28 9.49 4.22
C SER A 131 -1.30 8.68 5.03
N LYS A 132 -1.60 9.20 6.21
CA LYS A 132 -2.75 8.79 6.98
C LYS A 132 -3.32 10.03 7.64
N ASP A 133 -4.38 10.52 7.05
CA ASP A 133 -5.21 11.54 7.68
C ASP A 133 -6.26 10.85 8.54
N ALA A 134 -6.94 11.59 9.42
CA ALA A 134 -7.78 11.06 10.50
C ALA A 134 -8.76 9.93 10.12
N GLU A 135 -9.13 9.79 8.84
CA GLU A 135 -10.07 8.76 8.37
C GLU A 135 -9.61 7.95 7.14
N SER A 136 -8.49 8.29 6.50
CA SER A 136 -8.06 7.60 5.28
C SER A 136 -6.55 7.43 5.19
N ALA A 137 -6.15 6.19 4.91
CA ALA A 137 -4.77 5.84 4.61
C ALA A 137 -4.59 5.78 3.10
N GLU A 138 -3.53 6.40 2.61
CA GLU A 138 -3.02 6.18 1.27
C GLU A 138 -1.80 5.27 1.35
N ILE A 139 -1.92 4.08 0.77
CA ILE A 139 -0.84 3.09 0.77
C ILE A 139 -0.29 2.99 -0.64
N MET A 140 1.02 3.19 -0.78
CA MET A 140 1.71 3.01 -2.04
C MET A 140 2.36 1.64 -2.09
N PHE A 141 2.11 0.94 -3.18
CA PHE A 141 2.83 -0.25 -3.56
C PHE A 141 3.64 0.04 -4.82
N VAL A 142 4.88 -0.42 -4.83
CA VAL A 142 5.80 -0.28 -5.95
C VAL A 142 5.94 -1.65 -6.58
N GLY A 143 5.48 -1.79 -7.82
CA GLY A 143 5.64 -3.00 -8.62
C GLY A 143 6.81 -2.85 -9.60
N GLU A 144 7.48 -3.96 -9.93
CA GLU A 144 8.23 -4.04 -11.16
C GLU A 144 7.22 -4.26 -12.30
N ALA A 145 7.06 -3.27 -13.15
CA ALA A 145 6.13 -3.30 -14.27
C ALA A 145 6.87 -3.48 -15.59
N SER A 146 6.19 -4.05 -16.59
CA SER A 146 6.74 -4.18 -17.93
C SER A 146 5.72 -3.93 -19.03
N LEU A 147 6.21 -3.32 -20.12
CA LEU A 147 5.57 -3.20 -21.43
C LEU A 147 6.48 -3.95 -22.40
N ALA A 148 6.06 -5.15 -22.81
CA ALA A 148 6.70 -6.05 -23.78
C ALA A 148 8.19 -6.38 -23.51
N SER A 149 9.09 -5.40 -23.60
CA SER A 149 10.54 -5.51 -23.50
C SER A 149 11.20 -4.56 -22.48
N HIS A 150 10.47 -3.58 -21.94
CA HIS A 150 11.02 -2.62 -20.99
C HIS A 150 10.43 -2.89 -19.61
N SER A 151 11.29 -2.93 -18.58
CA SER A 151 10.88 -3.00 -17.17
C SER A 151 11.16 -1.67 -16.49
N TRP A 152 10.24 -1.21 -15.64
CA TRP A 152 10.42 -0.05 -14.77
C TRP A 152 9.71 -0.28 -13.44
N ARG A 153 9.89 0.65 -12.50
CA ARG A 153 9.11 0.65 -11.25
C ARG A 153 7.85 1.46 -11.46
N GLN A 154 6.69 0.81 -11.32
CA GLN A 154 5.40 1.48 -11.33
C GLN A 154 4.96 1.71 -9.89
N GLU A 155 4.63 2.97 -9.58
CA GLU A 155 3.99 3.33 -8.33
C GLU A 155 2.48 3.20 -8.50
N TYR A 156 1.87 2.64 -7.48
CA TYR A 156 0.45 2.44 -7.46
C TYR A 156 -0.08 2.73 -6.06
N PHE A 157 -1.30 3.23 -6.00
CA PHE A 157 -1.89 3.78 -4.80
C PHE A 157 -3.17 3.02 -4.48
N LEU A 158 -3.22 2.47 -3.27
CA LEU A 158 -4.39 1.87 -2.67
C LEU A 158 -5.08 2.93 -1.81
N ARG A 159 -6.30 3.30 -2.20
CA ARG A 159 -7.11 4.33 -1.52
C ARG A 159 -8.47 3.78 -1.16
N ARG A 160 -9.00 4.19 -0.01
CA ARG A 160 -10.38 3.89 0.39
C ARG A 160 -11.32 4.86 -0.34
N ALA A 161 -12.29 4.32 -1.06
CA ALA A 161 -13.36 5.08 -1.70
C ALA A 161 -14.46 5.43 -0.68
N GLU A 162 -15.35 6.35 -1.05
CA GLU A 162 -16.46 6.81 -0.21
C GLU A 162 -17.43 5.69 0.21
N ASP A 163 -17.60 4.68 -0.65
CA ASP A 163 -18.40 3.48 -0.39
C ASP A 163 -17.72 2.49 0.57
N GLY A 164 -16.51 2.82 1.04
CA GLY A 164 -15.71 2.00 1.93
C GLY A 164 -14.90 0.91 1.23
N SER A 165 -15.05 0.73 -0.09
CA SER A 165 -14.20 -0.17 -0.87
C SER A 165 -12.78 0.40 -1.00
N TYR A 166 -11.80 -0.45 -1.30
CA TYR A 166 -10.46 0.04 -1.67
C TYR A 166 -10.25 -0.10 -3.17
N LYS A 167 -9.65 0.93 -3.76
CA LYS A 167 -9.34 1.01 -5.18
C LYS A 167 -7.85 1.14 -5.36
N LEU A 168 -7.39 0.52 -6.44
CA LEU A 168 -6.01 0.44 -6.82
C LEU A 168 -5.81 1.30 -8.07
N THR A 169 -4.97 2.32 -8.00
CA THR A 169 -4.74 3.26 -9.12
C THR A 169 -3.25 3.36 -9.42
N ALA A 170 -2.84 3.24 -10.68
CA ALA A 170 -1.48 3.53 -11.10
C ALA A 170 -1.29 5.05 -11.17
N ASP A 171 -0.16 5.53 -10.66
CA ASP A 171 0.29 6.90 -10.96
C ASP A 171 1.06 6.85 -12.27
N TYR A 172 0.35 7.11 -13.38
CA TYR A 172 1.00 7.43 -14.63
C TYR A 172 1.51 8.86 -14.48
N LYS A 173 2.71 9.03 -13.94
CA LYS A 173 3.45 10.26 -14.20
C LYS A 173 3.58 10.32 -15.72
N ASP A 174 2.89 11.28 -16.35
CA ASP A 174 2.92 11.51 -17.78
C ASP A 174 4.36 11.30 -18.27
N ALA A 175 4.56 10.20 -18.99
CA ALA A 175 5.85 9.85 -19.54
C ALA A 175 6.07 10.71 -20.78
N HIS A 176 6.50 11.95 -20.53
CA HIS A 176 6.99 12.95 -21.49
C HIS A 176 5.98 13.53 -22.49
#